data_AF-A0A7W1RUZ0-F1
#
_entry.id   AF-A0A7W1RUZ0-F1
#
_cell.length_a   1.000
_cell.length_b   1.000
_cell.length_c   1.000
_cell.angle_alpha   90.00
_cell.angle_beta   90.00
_cell.angle_gamma   90.00
#
_symmetry.space_group_name_H-M   'P 1'
#
loop_
_entity.id
_entity.type
_entity.pdbx_description
1 polymer ?
#
loop_
_entity_poly.entity_id
_entity_poly.type
_entity_poly.pdbx_seq_one_letter_code
_entity_poly.pdbx_strand_id
1 'polypeptide(L)'
;MKVAVIGSGVSGLGAAHVLSKAHEVEVFEEATHAGGHTRTIHHAGLALDTGFLVHNTRNYPLLTRLFEELGVATQPSEMSFSVSCPCGLEYSGKRPFAQPRRALDPRFYGLLAEIGRWLLTAKGSLAELGDNVSLGTYLDERRYSQRFRRHFLVPLTAALWSTAPGRALEYPAAAAIRFFDNHGMLGLGRFKWRYVTGGSDTY
;
A
#
# COMPACT_ATOMS: atom_id res chain seq x y z
N MET A 1 -33.35 -18.32 -6.46
CA MET A 1 -32.48 -18.87 -7.52
C MET A 1 -31.32 -19.58 -6.86
N LYS A 2 -30.68 -20.53 -7.55
CA LYS A 2 -29.40 -21.11 -7.14
C LYS A 2 -28.27 -20.34 -7.84
N VAL A 3 -27.28 -19.88 -7.10
CA VAL A 3 -26.17 -19.07 -7.61
C VAL A 3 -24.85 -19.74 -7.25
N ALA A 4 -24.00 -19.97 -8.25
CA ALA A 4 -22.63 -20.43 -8.05
C ALA A 4 -21.68 -19.23 -8.03
N VAL A 5 -20.85 -19.13 -6.99
CA VAL A 5 -19.76 -18.16 -6.88
C VAL A 5 -18.44 -18.92 -7.03
N ILE A 6 -17.62 -18.52 -8.00
CA ILE A 6 -16.32 -19.15 -8.26
C ILE A 6 -15.20 -18.31 -7.64
N GLY A 7 -14.48 -18.89 -6.69
CA GLY A 7 -13.44 -18.26 -5.88
C GLY A 7 -13.99 -17.72 -4.56
N SER A 8 -13.24 -17.97 -3.49
CA SER A 8 -13.53 -17.55 -2.11
C SER A 8 -12.61 -16.42 -1.62
N GLY A 9 -12.06 -15.63 -2.54
CA GLY A 9 -11.40 -14.37 -2.20
C GLY A 9 -12.39 -13.32 -1.68
N VAL A 10 -11.87 -12.15 -1.27
CA VAL A 10 -12.70 -11.04 -0.73
C VAL A 10 -13.87 -10.64 -1.65
N SER A 11 -13.69 -10.69 -2.97
CA SER A 11 -14.76 -10.41 -3.93
C SER A 11 -15.84 -11.49 -3.94
N GLY A 12 -15.43 -12.76 -3.94
CA GLY A 12 -16.32 -13.91 -3.96
C GLY A 12 -17.10 -14.06 -2.66
N LEU A 13 -16.41 -14.02 -1.51
CA LEU A 13 -17.07 -14.06 -0.20
C LEU A 13 -17.95 -12.83 0.04
N GLY A 14 -17.52 -11.64 -0.40
CA GLY A 14 -18.35 -10.44 -0.34
C GLY A 14 -19.63 -10.58 -1.16
N ALA A 15 -19.54 -11.11 -2.39
CA ALA A 15 -20.70 -11.39 -3.22
C ALA A 15 -21.61 -12.45 -2.59
N ALA A 16 -21.03 -13.56 -2.13
CA ALA A 16 -21.77 -14.65 -1.48
C ALA A 16 -22.50 -14.16 -0.21
N HIS A 17 -21.85 -13.34 0.61
CA HIS A 17 -22.44 -12.76 1.82
C HIS A 17 -23.68 -11.90 1.54
N VAL A 18 -23.66 -11.13 0.44
CA VAL A 18 -24.81 -10.29 0.07
C VAL A 18 -25.91 -11.13 -0.60
N LEU A 19 -25.55 -12.02 -1.52
CA LEU A 19 -26.51 -12.81 -2.30
C LEU A 19 -27.23 -13.87 -1.45
N SER A 20 -26.56 -14.44 -0.45
CA SER A 20 -27.14 -15.45 0.45
C SER A 20 -28.34 -14.93 1.25
N LYS A 21 -28.51 -13.61 1.35
CA LYS A 21 -29.67 -12.97 2.00
C LYS A 21 -30.98 -13.19 1.22
N ALA A 22 -30.92 -13.55 -0.06
CA ALA A 22 -32.10 -13.71 -0.93
C ALA A 22 -32.07 -14.96 -1.84
N HIS A 23 -30.93 -15.66 -1.92
CA HIS A 23 -30.70 -16.76 -2.85
C HIS A 23 -29.98 -17.92 -2.17
N GLU A 24 -30.12 -19.11 -2.74
CA GLU A 24 -29.29 -20.26 -2.38
C GLU A 24 -27.95 -20.09 -3.10
N VAL A 25 -26.87 -19.94 -2.34
CA VAL A 25 -25.52 -19.66 -2.86
C VAL A 25 -24.59 -20.82 -2.55
N GLU A 26 -23.88 -21.28 -3.57
CA GLU A 26 -22.80 -22.27 -3.44
C GLU A 26 -21.48 -21.63 -3.88
N VAL A 27 -20.44 -21.75 -3.05
CA VAL A 27 -19.12 -21.17 -3.32
C VAL A 27 -18.15 -22.30 -3.67
N PHE A 28 -17.47 -22.16 -4.79
CA PHE A 28 -16.47 -23.10 -5.28
C PHE A 28 -15.09 -22.49 -5.14
N GLU A 29 -14.20 -23.17 -4.41
CA GLU A 29 -12.81 -22.75 -4.22
C GLU A 29 -11.88 -23.89 -4.60
N GLU A 30 -10.78 -23.57 -5.28
CA GLU A 30 -9.75 -24.54 -5.67
C GLU A 30 -8.81 -24.84 -4.50
N ALA A 31 -8.47 -23.82 -3.71
CA ALA A 31 -7.61 -23.95 -2.55
C ALA A 31 -8.28 -24.71 -1.40
N THR A 32 -7.47 -25.27 -0.51
CA THR A 32 -7.95 -25.93 0.72
C THR A 32 -8.36 -24.94 1.81
N HIS A 33 -8.43 -23.64 1.51
CA HIS A 33 -8.76 -22.58 2.45
C HIS A 33 -9.50 -21.44 1.73
N ALA A 34 -10.30 -20.70 2.50
CA ALA A 34 -10.97 -19.49 2.00
C ALA A 34 -10.07 -18.24 2.11
N GLY A 35 -10.49 -17.14 1.50
CA GLY A 35 -9.87 -15.81 1.64
C GLY A 35 -8.95 -15.39 0.49
N GLY A 36 -8.42 -16.35 -0.28
CA GLY A 36 -7.50 -16.06 -1.39
C GLY A 36 -6.25 -15.31 -0.92
N HIS A 37 -6.11 -14.03 -1.27
CA HIS A 37 -4.96 -13.21 -0.87
C HIS A 37 -5.00 -12.76 0.61
N THR A 38 -6.16 -12.82 1.28
CA THR A 38 -6.21 -12.65 2.74
C THR A 38 -5.76 -13.97 3.37
N ARG A 39 -4.60 -13.95 4.03
CA ARG A 39 -3.98 -15.16 4.60
C ARG A 39 -3.26 -14.83 5.89
N THR A 40 -3.59 -15.59 6.91
CA THR A 40 -2.97 -15.54 8.24
C THR A 40 -2.17 -16.81 8.48
N ILE A 41 -0.97 -16.65 9.00
CA ILE A 41 -0.11 -17.74 9.47
C ILE A 41 0.00 -17.64 10.98
N HIS A 42 -0.36 -18.72 11.69
CA HIS A 42 -0.21 -18.80 13.13
C HIS A 42 1.18 -19.34 13.49
N HIS A 43 1.99 -18.53 14.14
CA HIS A 43 3.36 -18.89 14.52
C HIS A 43 3.72 -18.34 15.90
N ALA A 44 4.22 -19.20 16.78
CA ALA A 44 4.63 -18.83 18.14
C ALA A 44 3.55 -18.05 18.94
N GLY A 45 2.27 -18.41 18.75
CA GLY A 45 1.13 -17.74 19.40
C GLY A 45 0.74 -16.41 18.76
N LEU A 46 1.31 -16.04 17.61
CA LEU A 46 0.99 -14.83 16.86
C LEU A 46 0.26 -15.18 15.56
N ALA A 47 -0.76 -14.39 15.24
CA ALA A 47 -1.42 -14.39 13.94
C ALA A 47 -0.70 -13.38 13.02
N LEU A 48 -0.08 -13.89 11.96
CA LEU A 48 0.73 -13.10 11.03
C LEU A 48 0.05 -13.05 9.66
N ASP A 49 -0.47 -11.89 9.29
CA ASP A 49 -1.00 -11.68 7.94
C ASP A 49 0.14 -11.59 6.93
N THR A 50 0.01 -12.28 5.79
CA THR A 50 1.05 -12.34 4.74
C THR A 50 0.62 -11.74 3.40
N GLY A 51 -0.63 -11.32 3.27
CA GLY A 51 -1.16 -10.71 2.06
C GLY A 51 -1.79 -9.36 2.38
N PHE A 52 -3.11 -9.34 2.58
CA PHE A 52 -3.78 -8.12 3.06
C PHE A 52 -3.44 -7.86 4.53
N LEU A 53 -2.85 -6.69 4.82
CA LEU A 53 -2.34 -6.36 6.16
C LEU A 53 -3.14 -5.28 6.88
N VAL A 54 -3.59 -4.26 6.13
CA VAL A 54 -4.17 -3.04 6.71
C VAL A 54 -5.28 -2.46 5.86
N HIS A 55 -6.22 -1.80 6.54
CA HIS A 55 -7.32 -1.06 5.94
C HIS A 55 -7.46 0.34 6.57
N ASN A 56 -8.30 1.18 5.98
CA ASN A 56 -8.75 2.44 6.56
C ASN A 56 -10.17 2.77 6.10
N THR A 57 -10.89 3.59 6.85
CA THR A 57 -12.32 3.86 6.60
C THR A 57 -12.59 4.65 5.31
N ARG A 58 -11.61 5.44 4.84
CA ARG A 58 -11.75 6.26 3.63
C ARG A 58 -11.67 5.42 2.36
N ASN A 59 -10.71 4.51 2.29
CA ASN A 59 -10.46 3.70 1.09
C ASN A 59 -11.24 2.38 1.09
N TYR A 60 -11.63 1.90 2.27
CA TYR A 60 -12.28 0.61 2.45
C TYR A 60 -13.63 0.75 3.16
N PRO A 61 -14.56 1.60 2.66
CA PRO A 61 -15.84 1.82 3.34
C PRO A 61 -16.69 0.55 3.39
N LEU A 62 -16.70 -0.24 2.31
CA LEU A 62 -17.47 -1.49 2.25
C LEU A 62 -16.92 -2.57 3.18
N LEU A 63 -15.59 -2.74 3.21
CA LEU A 63 -14.94 -3.69 4.11
C LEU A 63 -15.10 -3.27 5.58
N THR A 64 -14.99 -1.98 5.87
CA THR A 64 -15.20 -1.45 7.23
C THR A 64 -16.61 -1.74 7.70
N ARG A 65 -17.62 -1.51 6.85
CA ARG A 65 -19.00 -1.86 7.14
C ARG A 65 -19.20 -3.36 7.34
N LEU A 66 -18.57 -4.20 6.52
CA LEU A 66 -18.63 -5.65 6.68
C LEU A 66 -18.07 -6.07 8.05
N PHE A 67 -16.94 -5.49 8.48
CA PHE A 67 -16.39 -5.75 9.81
C PHE A 67 -17.34 -5.33 10.93
N GLU A 68 -18.04 -4.20 10.79
CA GLU A 68 -19.06 -3.78 11.75
C GLU A 68 -20.24 -4.77 11.79
N GLU A 69 -20.73 -5.22 10.64
CA GLU A 69 -21.82 -6.20 10.53
C GLU A 69 -21.45 -7.57 11.13
N LEU A 70 -20.20 -7.99 10.99
CA LEU A 70 -19.68 -9.27 11.51
C LEU A 70 -19.13 -9.18 12.94
N GLY A 71 -19.03 -7.99 13.53
CA GLY A 71 -18.42 -7.80 14.85
C GLY A 71 -16.89 -8.03 14.89
N VAL A 72 -16.21 -7.82 13.76
CA VAL A 72 -14.76 -8.02 13.60
C VAL A 72 -13.99 -6.88 14.25
N ALA A 73 -13.18 -7.22 15.27
CA ALA A 73 -12.37 -6.24 15.98
C ALA A 73 -11.15 -5.81 15.15
N THR A 74 -10.84 -4.52 15.15
CA THR A 74 -9.65 -3.96 14.46
C THR A 74 -8.86 -3.06 15.40
N GLN A 75 -7.57 -2.91 15.16
CA GLN A 75 -6.66 -2.09 15.97
C GLN A 75 -5.91 -1.07 15.11
N PRO A 76 -5.55 0.12 15.66
CA PRO A 76 -4.70 1.08 14.95
C PRO A 76 -3.37 0.46 14.54
N SER A 77 -2.97 0.69 13.29
CA SER A 77 -1.67 0.32 12.75
C SER A 77 -0.83 1.56 12.50
N GLU A 78 0.41 1.54 12.98
CA GLU A 78 1.38 2.58 12.64
C GLU A 78 2.14 2.23 11.37
N MET A 79 1.72 2.82 10.25
CA MET A 79 2.45 2.68 8.99
C MET A 79 3.59 3.70 8.90
N SER A 80 4.82 3.18 8.88
CA SER A 80 6.04 3.98 8.72
C SER A 80 6.93 3.43 7.60
N PHE A 81 7.80 4.29 7.07
CA PHE A 81 8.75 3.94 6.03
C PHE A 81 10.13 4.41 6.45
N SER A 82 11.12 3.54 6.25
CA SER A 82 12.53 3.82 6.51
C SER A 82 13.40 3.22 5.41
N VAL A 83 14.54 3.83 5.18
CA VAL A 83 15.52 3.41 4.19
C VAL A 83 16.85 3.24 4.90
N SER A 84 17.49 2.09 4.68
CA SER A 84 18.90 1.87 4.98
C SER A 84 19.63 1.45 3.71
N CYS A 85 20.72 2.13 3.39
CA CYS A 85 21.51 1.93 2.18
C CYS A 85 22.93 1.49 2.54
N PRO A 86 23.52 0.51 1.82
CA PRO A 86 24.93 0.15 1.97
C PRO A 86 25.91 1.33 1.78
N CYS A 87 25.48 2.37 1.08
CA CYS A 87 26.19 3.65 0.96
C CYS A 87 26.23 4.49 2.27
N GLY A 88 25.71 3.95 3.37
CA GLY A 88 25.67 4.57 4.69
C GLY A 88 24.56 5.61 4.89
N LEU A 89 23.63 5.78 3.94
CA LEU A 89 22.46 6.64 4.09
C LEU A 89 21.37 5.88 4.85
N GLU A 90 20.90 6.45 5.95
CA GLU A 90 19.72 5.97 6.66
C GLU A 90 18.82 7.13 7.06
N TYR A 91 17.51 6.95 6.89
CA TYR A 91 16.51 7.89 7.36
C TYR A 91 15.15 7.21 7.47
N SER A 92 14.23 7.81 8.23
CA SER A 92 12.82 7.42 8.20
C SER A 92 11.93 8.64 8.01
N GLY A 93 10.72 8.39 7.52
CA GLY A 93 9.72 9.46 7.37
C GLY A 93 9.33 10.12 8.71
N LYS A 94 9.57 9.44 9.85
CA LYS A 94 9.33 10.00 11.19
C LYS A 94 10.57 10.66 11.79
N ARG A 95 11.77 10.18 11.45
CA ARG A 95 13.05 10.65 12.00
C ARG A 95 14.05 10.82 10.85
N PRO A 96 13.94 11.89 10.04
CA PRO A 96 14.83 12.09 8.90
C PRO A 96 16.30 12.29 9.33
N PHE A 97 16.53 12.86 10.51
CA PHE A 97 17.87 13.11 11.07
C PHE A 97 18.30 12.05 12.11
N ALA A 98 17.84 10.80 11.95
CA ALA A 98 18.28 9.70 12.81
C ALA A 98 19.81 9.50 12.79
N GLN A 99 20.48 9.96 11.73
CA GLN A 99 21.94 10.06 11.63
C GLN A 99 22.38 11.54 11.81
N PRO A 100 22.97 11.94 12.95
CA PRO A 100 23.34 13.35 13.21
C PRO A 100 24.25 13.95 12.14
N ARG A 101 25.19 13.16 11.61
CA ARG A 101 26.09 13.57 10.51
C ARG A 101 25.36 14.07 9.25
N ARG A 102 24.11 13.66 9.03
CA ARG A 102 23.30 14.07 7.88
C ARG A 102 22.77 15.51 8.01
N ALA A 103 22.75 16.07 9.21
CA ALA A 103 22.40 17.48 9.43
C ALA A 103 23.41 18.46 8.80
N LEU A 104 24.61 18.00 8.44
CA LEU A 104 25.63 18.80 7.76
C LEU A 104 25.82 18.39 6.29
N ASP A 105 25.00 17.46 5.77
CA ASP A 105 25.14 16.92 4.41
C ASP A 105 24.19 17.66 3.43
N PRO A 106 24.66 18.64 2.62
CA PRO A 106 23.80 19.40 1.70
C PRO A 106 23.09 18.49 0.68
N ARG A 107 23.72 17.36 0.39
CA ARG A 107 23.27 16.31 -0.50
C ARG A 107 22.04 15.59 0.09
N PHE A 108 21.93 15.51 1.43
CA PHE A 108 20.76 14.99 2.13
C PHE A 108 19.59 15.99 2.12
N TYR A 109 19.87 17.28 2.30
CA TYR A 109 18.85 18.33 2.14
C TYR A 109 18.26 18.35 0.73
N GLY A 110 19.09 18.17 -0.31
CA GLY A 110 18.60 18.02 -1.68
C GLY A 110 17.60 16.85 -1.84
N LEU A 111 17.87 15.70 -1.22
CA LEU A 111 16.94 14.58 -1.20
C LEU A 111 15.63 14.94 -0.50
N LEU A 112 15.68 15.57 0.68
CA LEU A 112 14.49 16.00 1.42
C LEU A 112 13.66 17.02 0.65
N ALA A 113 14.31 17.95 -0.05
CA ALA A 113 13.64 18.93 -0.91
C ALA A 113 12.91 18.25 -2.08
N GLU A 114 13.53 17.26 -2.73
CA GLU A 114 12.89 16.49 -3.79
C GLU A 114 11.74 15.61 -3.27
N ILE A 115 11.87 15.03 -2.07
CA ILE A 115 10.77 14.34 -1.38
C ILE A 115 9.61 15.31 -1.15
N GLY A 116 9.87 16.48 -0.59
CA GLY A 116 8.85 17.52 -0.38
C GLY A 116 8.18 17.93 -1.69
N ARG A 117 8.97 18.15 -2.75
CA ARG A 117 8.46 18.44 -4.10
C ARG A 117 7.54 17.33 -4.59
N TRP A 118 7.96 16.07 -4.51
CA TRP A 118 7.13 14.92 -4.90
C TRP A 118 5.80 14.89 -4.16
N LEU A 119 5.83 15.01 -2.83
CA LEU A 119 4.64 14.97 -1.99
C LEU A 119 3.65 16.08 -2.35
N LEU A 120 4.14 17.26 -2.73
CA LEU A 120 3.30 18.42 -3.01
C LEU A 120 2.83 18.50 -4.47
N THR A 121 3.64 18.05 -5.44
CA THR A 121 3.37 18.31 -6.87
C THR A 121 2.91 17.10 -7.66
N ALA A 122 3.20 15.87 -7.20
CA ALA A 122 2.92 14.67 -8.01
C ALA A 122 1.43 14.54 -8.36
N LYS A 123 0.55 14.78 -7.39
CA LYS A 123 -0.92 14.75 -7.58
C LYS A 123 -1.39 15.68 -8.70
N GLY A 124 -0.83 16.89 -8.77
CA GLY A 124 -1.20 17.90 -9.77
C GLY A 124 -0.84 17.50 -11.20
N SER A 125 0.05 16.52 -11.37
CA SER A 125 0.44 16.02 -12.70
C SER A 125 -0.57 15.04 -13.32
N LEU A 126 -1.57 14.56 -12.57
CA LEU A 126 -2.48 13.51 -13.03
C LEU A 126 -3.29 13.89 -14.27
N ALA A 127 -3.67 15.17 -14.42
CA ALA A 127 -4.45 15.63 -15.57
C ALA A 127 -3.64 15.69 -16.87
N GLU A 128 -2.31 15.79 -16.77
CA GLU A 128 -1.38 15.93 -17.89
C GLU A 128 -0.73 14.60 -18.29
N LEU A 129 -0.84 13.58 -17.44
CA LEU A 129 -0.17 12.29 -17.63
C LEU A 129 -0.99 11.37 -18.53
N GLY A 130 -0.40 10.97 -19.67
CA GLY A 130 -0.92 9.87 -20.48
C GLY A 130 -0.76 8.51 -19.78
N ASP A 131 -1.63 7.56 -20.11
CA ASP A 131 -1.68 6.25 -19.46
C ASP A 131 -0.41 5.38 -19.70
N ASN A 132 0.34 5.68 -20.76
CA ASN A 132 1.55 4.93 -21.14
C ASN A 132 2.86 5.55 -20.64
N VAL A 133 2.81 6.64 -19.86
CA VAL A 133 4.03 7.27 -19.32
C VAL A 133 4.52 6.47 -18.12
N SER A 134 5.76 5.97 -18.17
CA SER A 134 6.39 5.29 -17.03
C SER A 134 6.75 6.26 -15.92
N LEU A 135 6.86 5.78 -14.67
CA LEU A 135 7.42 6.55 -13.56
C LEU A 135 8.81 7.08 -13.89
N GLY A 136 9.66 6.30 -14.57
CA GLY A 136 10.99 6.72 -15.00
C GLY A 136 10.94 7.96 -15.90
N THR A 137 10.13 7.89 -16.96
CA THR A 137 9.93 8.99 -17.91
C THR A 137 9.41 10.25 -17.22
N TYR A 138 8.40 10.11 -16.35
CA TYR A 138 7.87 11.22 -15.56
C TYR A 138 8.96 11.92 -14.73
N LEU A 139 9.84 11.12 -14.11
CA LEU A 139 10.93 11.65 -13.28
C LEU A 139 12.02 12.33 -14.11
N ASP A 140 12.27 11.87 -15.34
CA ASP A 140 13.19 12.51 -16.28
C ASP A 140 12.67 13.89 -16.69
N GLU A 141 11.42 13.97 -17.14
CA GLU A 141 10.76 15.21 -17.56
C GLU A 141 10.69 16.26 -16.45
N ARG A 142 10.42 15.82 -15.21
CA ARG A 142 10.36 16.71 -14.03
C ARG A 142 11.72 16.93 -13.36
N ARG A 143 12.81 16.42 -13.96
CA ARG A 143 14.20 16.59 -13.51
C ARG A 143 14.39 16.17 -12.04
N TYR A 144 13.91 14.98 -11.68
CA TYR A 144 14.23 14.35 -10.40
C TYR A 144 15.59 13.65 -10.48
N SER A 145 16.41 13.85 -9.45
CA SER A 145 17.76 13.33 -9.37
C SER A 145 17.78 11.80 -9.23
N GLN A 146 18.91 11.20 -9.61
CA GLN A 146 19.19 9.78 -9.34
C GLN A 146 19.18 9.47 -7.85
N ARG A 147 19.53 10.44 -6.99
CA ARG A 147 19.50 10.28 -5.53
C ARG A 147 18.06 10.10 -5.05
N PHE A 148 17.13 10.94 -5.50
CA PHE A 148 15.71 10.81 -5.19
C PHE A 148 15.15 9.45 -5.65
N ARG A 149 15.45 9.06 -6.90
CA ARG A 149 15.00 7.77 -7.45
C ARG A 149 15.48 6.60 -6.59
N ARG A 150 16.79 6.51 -6.38
CA ARG A 150 17.44 5.36 -5.72
C ARG A 150 17.16 5.29 -4.23
N HIS A 151 17.01 6.43 -3.56
CA HIS A 151 16.92 6.45 -2.09
C HIS A 151 15.52 6.73 -1.56
N PHE A 152 14.56 7.13 -2.39
CA PHE A 152 13.17 7.33 -1.95
C PHE A 152 12.20 6.54 -2.81
N LEU A 153 12.10 6.84 -4.11
CA LEU A 153 10.97 6.33 -4.89
C LEU A 153 11.09 4.84 -5.20
N VAL A 154 12.25 4.36 -5.66
CA VAL A 154 12.50 2.93 -5.94
C VAL A 154 12.30 2.05 -4.70
N PRO A 155 12.91 2.33 -3.53
CA PRO A 155 12.67 1.48 -2.36
C PRO A 155 11.22 1.54 -1.89
N LEU A 156 10.54 2.68 -2.01
CA LEU A 156 9.14 2.81 -1.66
C LEU A 156 8.23 1.99 -2.58
N THR A 157 8.40 2.09 -3.90
CA THR A 157 7.60 1.34 -4.87
C THR A 157 7.89 -0.17 -4.81
N ALA A 158 9.16 -0.55 -4.66
CA ALA A 158 9.55 -1.95 -4.50
C ALA A 158 8.93 -2.58 -3.26
N ALA A 159 8.88 -1.86 -2.13
CA ALA A 159 8.26 -2.34 -0.90
C ALA A 159 6.73 -2.46 -1.00
N LEU A 160 6.07 -1.55 -1.73
CA LEU A 160 4.61 -1.54 -1.84
C LEU A 160 4.07 -2.56 -2.84
N TRP A 161 4.77 -2.81 -3.93
CA TRP A 161 4.30 -3.66 -5.02
C TRP A 161 5.06 -4.97 -5.14
N SER A 162 5.96 -5.27 -4.21
CA SER A 162 6.82 -6.46 -4.24
C SER A 162 7.58 -6.61 -5.57
N THR A 163 7.90 -5.48 -6.20
CA THR A 163 8.54 -5.42 -7.52
C THR A 163 10.06 -5.37 -7.34
N ALA A 164 10.79 -6.10 -8.18
CA ALA A 164 12.25 -6.01 -8.23
C ALA A 164 12.70 -4.54 -8.42
N PRO A 165 13.66 -4.02 -7.63
CA PRO A 165 14.04 -2.61 -7.65
C PRO A 165 14.39 -2.07 -9.06
N GLY A 166 14.97 -2.89 -9.93
CA GLY A 166 15.32 -2.51 -11.30
C GLY A 166 14.11 -2.19 -12.19
N ARG A 167 12.94 -2.75 -11.90
CA ARG A 167 11.69 -2.53 -12.65
C ARG A 167 10.75 -1.53 -12.00
N ALA A 168 11.10 -1.01 -10.82
CA ALA A 168 10.17 -0.24 -10.00
C ALA A 168 9.72 1.08 -10.66
N LEU A 169 10.49 1.58 -11.63
CA LEU A 169 10.19 2.80 -12.40
C LEU A 169 9.51 2.53 -13.75
N GLU A 170 9.33 1.27 -14.14
CA GLU A 170 8.60 0.90 -15.36
C GLU A 170 7.09 1.03 -15.19
N TYR A 171 6.61 1.09 -13.94
CA TYR A 171 5.18 1.19 -13.63
C TYR A 171 4.55 2.47 -14.19
N PRO A 172 3.30 2.42 -14.68
CA PRO A 172 2.61 3.61 -15.19
C PRO A 172 2.53 4.73 -14.14
N ALA A 173 3.04 5.92 -14.48
CA ALA A 173 3.15 7.06 -13.58
C ALA A 173 1.79 7.51 -13.04
N ALA A 174 0.77 7.57 -13.90
CA ALA A 174 -0.58 7.96 -13.50
C ALA A 174 -1.18 6.99 -12.47
N ALA A 175 -1.00 5.67 -12.68
CA ALA A 175 -1.47 4.65 -11.75
C ALA A 175 -0.71 4.70 -10.42
N ALA A 176 0.62 4.88 -10.46
CA ALA A 176 1.44 5.06 -9.28
C ALA A 176 1.01 6.28 -8.44
N ILE A 177 0.88 7.45 -9.08
CA ILE A 177 0.51 8.69 -8.39
C ILE A 177 -0.90 8.58 -7.80
N ARG A 178 -1.87 8.00 -8.53
CA ARG A 178 -3.21 7.69 -7.99
C ARG A 178 -3.12 6.77 -6.78
N PHE A 179 -2.29 5.74 -6.83
CA PHE A 179 -2.07 4.85 -5.69
C PHE A 179 -1.53 5.65 -4.48
N PHE A 180 -0.47 6.43 -4.65
CA PHE A 180 0.10 7.23 -3.55
C PHE A 180 -0.91 8.24 -2.98
N ASP A 181 -1.68 8.94 -3.82
CA ASP A 181 -2.73 9.87 -3.37
C ASP A 181 -3.82 9.13 -2.58
N ASN A 182 -4.32 8.03 -3.15
CA ASN A 182 -5.33 7.19 -2.52
C ASN A 182 -4.84 6.59 -1.21
N HIS A 183 -3.54 6.46 -0.94
CA HIS A 183 -3.02 5.90 0.31
C HIS A 183 -2.57 6.98 1.31
N GLY A 184 -2.80 8.27 1.02
CA GLY A 184 -2.39 9.37 1.89
C GLY A 184 -0.87 9.48 1.97
N MET A 185 -0.19 9.09 0.89
CA MET A 185 1.26 9.13 0.74
C MET A 185 1.71 10.35 -0.08
N LEU A 186 0.77 11.15 -0.57
CA LEU A 186 1.01 12.49 -1.11
C LEU A 186 0.37 13.54 -0.19
N GLY A 187 0.90 14.75 -0.23
CA GLY A 187 0.55 15.82 0.70
C GLY A 187 1.09 15.61 2.11
N LEU A 188 0.50 16.32 3.08
CA LEU A 188 0.89 16.30 4.49
C LEU A 188 -0.07 15.50 5.38
N GLY A 189 -1.24 15.13 4.86
CA GLY A 189 -2.24 14.34 5.58
C GLY A 189 -1.85 12.87 5.63
N ARG A 190 -2.17 12.19 6.73
CA ARG A 190 -1.92 10.74 6.89
C ARG A 190 -3.20 10.03 7.30
N PHE A 191 -3.45 8.85 6.72
CA PHE A 191 -4.55 8.02 7.16
C PHE A 191 -4.24 7.27 8.44
N LYS A 192 -5.28 7.06 9.23
CA LYS A 192 -5.26 6.16 10.39
C LYS A 192 -5.48 4.74 9.85
N TRP A 193 -4.38 4.05 9.61
CA TRP A 193 -4.40 2.65 9.21
C TRP A 193 -4.82 1.77 10.38
N ARG A 194 -5.42 0.63 10.06
CA ARG A 194 -5.90 -0.36 11.03
C ARG A 194 -5.62 -1.76 10.50
N TYR A 195 -5.46 -2.73 11.38
CA TYR A 195 -5.36 -4.16 11.05
C TYR A 195 -6.42 -4.96 11.81
N VAL A 196 -6.71 -6.18 11.35
CA VAL A 196 -7.70 -7.06 12.00
C VAL A 196 -7.07 -7.74 13.21
N THR A 197 -7.77 -7.69 14.34
CA THR A 197 -7.31 -8.36 15.57
C THR A 197 -7.45 -9.87 15.42
N GLY A 198 -6.36 -10.60 15.58
CA GLY A 198 -6.36 -12.07 15.48
C GLY A 198 -6.06 -12.62 14.09
N GLY A 199 -5.84 -11.75 13.09
CA GLY A 199 -5.55 -12.13 11.71
C GLY A 199 -6.72 -11.90 10.76
N SER A 200 -6.43 -11.86 9.47
CA SER A 200 -7.43 -11.71 8.42
C SER A 200 -8.25 -12.98 8.14
N ASP A 201 -7.93 -14.12 8.76
CA ASP A 201 -8.72 -15.36 8.69
C ASP A 201 -9.92 -15.39 9.65
N THR A 202 -10.13 -14.33 10.45
CA THR A 202 -11.21 -14.26 11.45
C THR A 202 -12.55 -13.76 10.90
N TYR A 203 -12.66 -13.47 9.60
CA TYR A 203 -13.86 -12.88 8.98
C TYR A 203 -14.21 -13.49 7.63
#